data_AF-A0A535TVA9-F1
#
_entry.id   AF-A0A535TVA9-F1
#
_cell.length_a   1.000
_cell.length_b   1.000
_cell.length_c   1.000
_cell.angle_alpha   90.00
_cell.angle_beta   90.00
_cell.angle_gamma   90.00
#
_symmetry.space_group_name_H-M   'P 1'
#
loop_
_entity.id
_entity.type
_entity.pdbx_description
1 polymer ?
#
loop_
_entity_poly.entity_id
_entity_poly.type
_entity_poly.pdbx_seq_one_letter_code
_entity_poly.pdbx_strand_id
1 'polypeptide(L)'
;MKIFISVDMEGVSGVTDPEDVLPNGAEYQTCRRYMTSDANGAIGGAYDAGAEAVLVNDSHWIMRNLLVHDLDKRAKVIKGFHKPLCMLQGLDDSYGAAVFVGYHSCAGTEGGVLNHTMLGKEVQNIYLNGEATGETRLNAGLAGHYGVPVALVAGDVAVCEEAKRVLPWVETVAVKDRIDKYSAILKHPEIAAAEIREATAKALKGKAAKPYMVKPPITIGIEWNSTTIAQTCGLIPGVKMTSSRSTEYTTNDWPDGMKVLLVELLLALEVSGGKGIYQ
;
A
#
# COMPACT_ATOMS: atom_id res chain seq x y z
N MET A 1 -3.78 -4.92 22.94
CA MET A 1 -3.20 -5.48 21.68
C MET A 1 -2.36 -4.44 20.94
N LYS A 2 -1.37 -4.86 20.14
CA LYS A 2 -0.61 -3.96 19.24
C LYS A 2 -1.28 -3.85 17.87
N ILE A 3 -1.29 -2.65 17.30
CA ILE A 3 -1.86 -2.38 15.96
C ILE A 3 -0.76 -1.84 15.03
N PHE A 4 -0.74 -2.38 13.81
CA PHE A 4 0.13 -1.90 12.73
C PHE A 4 -0.69 -1.08 11.75
N ILE A 5 -0.17 0.06 11.31
CA ILE A 5 -0.82 0.93 10.33
C ILE A 5 0.16 1.16 9.17
N SER A 6 -0.20 0.74 7.96
CA SER A 6 0.50 1.10 6.73
C SER A 6 -0.20 2.31 6.11
N VAL A 7 0.54 3.38 5.83
CA VAL A 7 -0.04 4.62 5.28
C VAL A 7 0.58 4.94 3.93
N ASP A 8 -0.24 4.87 2.91
CA ASP A 8 0.06 5.28 1.55
C ASP A 8 -0.61 6.63 1.22
N MET A 9 -0.37 7.23 0.05
CA MET A 9 -0.73 8.63 -0.21
C MET A 9 -1.77 8.83 -1.31
N GLU A 10 -1.80 8.00 -2.34
CA GLU A 10 -2.66 8.13 -3.51
C GLU A 10 -4.15 8.03 -3.14
N GLY A 11 -4.48 7.19 -2.16
CA GLY A 11 -5.85 6.97 -1.68
C GLY A 11 -6.31 7.95 -0.61
N VAL A 12 -5.45 8.83 -0.10
CA VAL A 12 -5.83 9.73 1.02
C VAL A 12 -6.88 10.74 0.58
N SER A 13 -7.55 11.33 1.57
CA SER A 13 -8.50 12.41 1.36
C SER A 13 -7.85 13.60 0.64
N GLY A 14 -8.58 14.24 -0.28
CA GLY A 14 -8.08 15.41 -1.01
C GLY A 14 -7.18 15.14 -2.23
N VAL A 15 -6.59 13.94 -2.36
CA VAL A 15 -5.64 13.61 -3.44
C VAL A 15 -6.32 13.09 -4.69
N THR A 16 -5.91 13.56 -5.87
CA THR A 16 -6.40 13.07 -7.17
C THR A 16 -5.35 13.01 -8.27
N ASP A 17 -4.24 13.73 -8.14
CA ASP A 17 -3.25 13.92 -9.20
C ASP A 17 -1.84 13.49 -8.76
N PRO A 18 -0.95 13.04 -9.67
CA PRO A 18 0.45 12.80 -9.33
C PRO A 18 1.15 13.99 -8.66
N GLU A 19 0.84 15.25 -9.02
CA GLU A 19 1.42 16.42 -8.36
C GLU A 19 1.07 16.53 -6.87
N ASP A 20 0.00 15.88 -6.42
CA ASP A 20 -0.40 15.87 -5.02
C ASP A 20 0.50 14.96 -4.17
N VAL A 21 1.16 13.97 -4.79
CA VAL A 21 1.90 12.90 -4.09
C VAL A 21 3.41 12.95 -4.30
N LEU A 22 3.91 13.84 -5.16
CA LEU A 22 5.34 13.97 -5.47
C LEU A 22 5.98 15.20 -4.78
N PRO A 23 7.18 15.15 -4.15
CA PRO A 23 7.81 16.27 -3.44
C PRO A 23 7.99 17.58 -4.21
N ASN A 24 8.02 17.53 -5.54
CA ASN A 24 8.13 18.70 -6.41
C ASN A 24 6.78 19.26 -6.88
N GLY A 25 5.67 18.58 -6.60
CA GLY A 25 4.33 19.05 -6.96
C GLY A 25 3.85 20.16 -6.04
N ALA A 26 2.99 21.04 -6.58
CA ALA A 26 2.57 22.26 -5.92
C ALA A 26 1.76 21.98 -4.62
N GLU A 27 0.92 20.95 -4.63
CA GLU A 27 0.03 20.60 -3.52
C GLU A 27 0.60 19.56 -2.55
N TYR A 28 1.79 19.03 -2.82
CA TYR A 28 2.37 17.95 -2.00
C TYR A 28 2.44 18.28 -0.50
N GLN A 29 2.84 19.50 -0.12
CA GLN A 29 2.89 19.87 1.31
C GLN A 29 1.50 19.95 1.96
N THR A 30 0.49 20.35 1.19
CA THR A 30 -0.91 20.33 1.62
C THR A 30 -1.37 18.89 1.80
N CYS A 31 -1.16 18.03 0.80
CA CYS A 31 -1.62 16.65 0.81
C CYS A 31 -0.91 15.78 1.86
N ARG A 32 0.33 16.10 2.25
CA ARG A 32 0.99 15.48 3.42
C ARG A 32 0.24 15.73 4.72
N ARG A 33 -0.44 16.87 4.86
CA ARG A 33 -1.29 17.15 6.03
C ARG A 33 -2.55 16.29 5.99
N TYR A 34 -3.15 16.09 4.82
CA TYR A 34 -4.30 15.19 4.65
C TYR A 34 -3.91 13.73 4.95
N MET A 35 -2.80 13.24 4.38
CA MET A 35 -2.23 11.93 4.71
C MET A 35 -2.01 11.75 6.22
N THR A 36 -1.46 12.77 6.88
CA THR A 36 -1.23 12.74 8.34
C THR A 36 -2.54 12.77 9.13
N SER A 37 -3.55 13.51 8.65
CA SER A 37 -4.89 13.58 9.24
C SER A 37 -5.61 12.22 9.16
N ASP A 38 -5.60 11.59 7.98
CA ASP A 38 -6.19 10.26 7.77
C ASP A 38 -5.49 9.21 8.64
N ALA A 39 -4.14 9.25 8.72
CA ALA A 39 -3.36 8.40 9.62
C ALA A 39 -3.75 8.62 11.09
N ASN A 40 -3.91 9.88 11.53
CA ASN A 40 -4.38 10.21 12.88
C ASN A 40 -5.80 9.70 13.16
N GLY A 41 -6.67 9.67 12.15
CA GLY A 41 -7.97 9.01 12.23
C GLY A 41 -7.82 7.54 12.62
N ALA A 42 -6.99 6.79 11.90
CA ALA A 42 -6.74 5.37 12.18
C ALA A 42 -6.05 5.15 13.53
N ILE A 43 -5.05 5.96 13.89
CA ILE A 43 -4.36 5.88 15.19
C ILE A 43 -5.35 6.14 16.33
N GLY A 44 -6.18 7.18 16.22
CA GLY A 44 -7.21 7.51 17.19
C GLY A 44 -8.20 6.36 17.36
N GLY A 45 -8.67 5.78 16.26
CA GLY A 45 -9.61 4.67 16.27
C GLY A 45 -9.03 3.41 16.90
N ALA A 46 -7.73 3.14 16.66
CA ALA A 46 -7.03 2.05 17.31
C ALA A 46 -6.99 2.21 18.84
N TYR A 47 -6.67 3.40 19.33
CA TYR A 47 -6.68 3.67 20.78
C TYR A 47 -8.10 3.68 21.37
N ASP A 48 -9.11 4.15 20.64
CA ASP A 48 -10.51 4.06 21.06
C ASP A 48 -11.00 2.60 21.16
N ALA A 49 -10.33 1.68 20.45
CA ALA A 49 -10.49 0.24 20.56
C ALA A 49 -9.65 -0.44 21.65
N GLY A 50 -8.86 0.33 22.41
CA GLY A 50 -8.02 -0.21 23.49
C GLY A 50 -6.69 -0.79 23.01
N ALA A 51 -6.16 -0.31 21.88
CA ALA A 51 -4.78 -0.62 21.50
C ALA A 51 -3.80 -0.16 22.60
N GLU A 52 -2.80 -0.99 22.90
CA GLU A 52 -1.73 -0.68 23.87
C GLU A 52 -0.54 0.00 23.20
N ALA A 53 -0.37 -0.25 21.89
CA ALA A 53 0.68 0.36 21.09
C ALA A 53 0.24 0.39 19.63
N VAL A 54 0.65 1.46 18.94
CA VAL A 54 0.43 1.65 17.51
C VAL A 54 1.76 1.93 16.84
N LEU A 55 2.08 1.15 15.80
CA LEU A 55 3.21 1.40 14.91
C LEU A 55 2.67 1.82 13.54
N VAL A 56 3.11 2.98 13.07
CA VAL A 56 2.74 3.54 11.78
C VAL A 56 3.94 3.42 10.85
N ASN A 57 3.72 2.88 9.65
CA ASN A 57 4.72 2.80 8.61
C ASN A 57 4.35 3.74 7.46
N ASP A 58 5.23 4.69 7.15
CA ASP A 58 5.13 5.54 5.96
C ASP A 58 5.42 4.67 4.73
N SER A 59 4.45 4.46 3.85
CA SER A 59 4.48 3.44 2.80
C SER A 59 4.51 4.00 1.38
N HIS A 60 4.38 5.32 1.22
CA HIS A 60 4.33 5.98 -0.09
C HIS A 60 5.72 6.39 -0.60
N TRP A 61 6.05 6.04 -1.85
CA TRP A 61 7.27 6.45 -2.56
C TRP A 61 8.58 6.45 -1.72
N ILE A 62 9.16 7.61 -1.42
CA ILE A 62 10.40 7.76 -0.63
C ILE A 62 10.18 7.51 0.87
N MET A 63 8.94 7.23 1.27
CA MET A 63 8.51 6.87 2.63
C MET A 63 8.92 7.93 3.66
N ARG A 64 8.88 9.20 3.23
CA ARG A 64 9.25 10.38 4.01
C ARG A 64 8.15 11.45 3.99
N ASN A 65 6.90 11.03 3.87
CA ASN A 65 5.72 11.86 3.69
C ASN A 65 5.05 12.25 5.02
N LEU A 66 4.86 11.33 5.96
CA LEU A 66 4.18 11.60 7.23
C LEU A 66 4.82 12.74 8.04
N LEU A 67 4.01 13.66 8.55
CA LEU A 67 4.46 14.78 9.39
C LEU A 67 4.56 14.35 10.84
N VAL A 68 5.75 13.93 11.27
CA VAL A 68 5.98 13.33 12.61
C VAL A 68 5.53 14.23 13.76
N HIS A 69 5.70 15.55 13.62
CA HIS A 69 5.29 16.50 14.66
C HIS A 69 3.76 16.61 14.81
N ASP A 70 3.01 16.29 13.75
CA ASP A 70 1.56 16.44 13.70
C ASP A 70 0.83 15.09 13.90
N LEU A 71 1.58 13.99 13.97
CA LEU A 71 1.06 12.67 14.30
C LEU A 71 0.72 12.56 15.80
N ASP A 72 -0.28 11.74 16.11
CA ASP A 72 -0.64 11.43 17.49
C ASP A 72 0.58 10.93 18.27
N LYS A 73 0.95 11.68 19.32
CA LYS A 73 2.15 11.47 20.13
C LYS A 73 2.25 10.08 20.78
N ARG A 74 1.16 9.31 20.82
CA ARG A 74 1.15 7.94 21.36
C ARG A 74 1.68 6.92 20.35
N ALA A 75 1.66 7.22 19.05
CA ALA A 75 2.14 6.32 18.02
C ALA A 75 3.67 6.37 17.87
N LYS A 76 4.25 5.26 17.41
CA LYS A 76 5.61 5.20 16.88
C LYS A 76 5.56 5.15 15.36
N VAL A 77 6.59 5.69 14.70
CA VAL A 77 6.61 5.81 13.23
C VAL A 77 7.89 5.22 12.65
N ILE A 78 7.76 4.45 11.58
CA ILE A 78 8.84 4.08 10.68
C ILE A 78 8.79 5.01 9.47
N LYS A 79 9.89 5.73 9.25
CA LYS A 79 10.04 6.73 8.18
C LYS A 79 11.39 6.57 7.49
N GLY A 80 11.38 6.48 6.16
CA GLY A 80 12.54 6.30 5.31
C GLY A 80 12.38 5.14 4.33
N PHE A 81 13.02 5.27 3.17
CA PHE A 81 13.02 4.27 2.10
C PHE A 81 14.05 3.15 2.37
N HIS A 82 14.11 2.14 1.50
CA HIS A 82 14.98 0.96 1.57
C HIS A 82 14.70 -0.01 2.73
N LYS A 83 13.47 0.00 3.23
CA LYS A 83 13.00 -0.96 4.23
C LYS A 83 12.81 -2.33 3.58
N PRO A 84 13.41 -3.43 4.08
CA PRO A 84 13.35 -4.75 3.45
C PRO A 84 11.93 -5.29 3.18
N LEU A 85 10.97 -4.97 4.04
CA LEU A 85 9.55 -5.36 3.87
C LEU A 85 8.67 -4.21 3.34
N CYS A 86 9.29 -3.15 2.82
CA CYS A 86 8.62 -2.05 2.14
C CYS A 86 7.46 -1.46 2.97
N MET A 87 6.23 -1.56 2.46
CA MET A 87 5.01 -1.02 3.06
C MET A 87 4.61 -1.68 4.38
N LEU A 88 5.13 -2.87 4.67
CA LEU A 88 4.80 -3.67 5.86
C LEU A 88 6.01 -3.82 6.80
N GLN A 89 7.01 -2.94 6.67
CA GLN A 89 8.16 -2.93 7.56
C GLN A 89 7.76 -2.75 9.02
N GLY A 90 8.27 -3.64 9.88
CA GLY A 90 8.03 -3.62 11.32
C GLY A 90 6.82 -4.44 11.75
N LEU A 91 6.05 -5.02 10.82
CA LEU A 91 5.03 -6.00 11.14
C LEU A 91 5.68 -7.36 11.47
N ASP A 92 5.20 -8.00 12.54
CA ASP A 92 5.52 -9.37 12.96
C ASP A 92 4.27 -10.03 13.59
N ASP A 93 4.42 -11.25 14.10
CA ASP A 93 3.35 -12.04 14.72
C ASP A 93 2.87 -11.53 16.10
N SER A 94 3.50 -10.48 16.64
CA SER A 94 3.09 -9.85 17.91
C SER A 94 1.96 -8.82 17.75
N TYR A 95 1.56 -8.53 16.50
CA TYR A 95 0.48 -7.60 16.18
C TYR A 95 -0.88 -8.31 16.13
N GLY A 96 -1.91 -7.66 16.69
CA GLY A 96 -3.27 -8.20 16.68
C GLY A 96 -4.02 -7.94 15.37
N ALA A 97 -3.68 -6.85 14.67
CA ALA A 97 -4.27 -6.48 13.39
C ALA A 97 -3.41 -5.45 12.65
N ALA A 98 -3.61 -5.38 11.34
CA ALA A 98 -3.12 -4.33 10.46
C ALA A 98 -4.27 -3.44 9.95
N VAL A 99 -3.98 -2.17 9.71
CA VAL A 99 -4.86 -1.18 9.12
C VAL A 99 -4.13 -0.52 7.95
N PHE A 100 -4.77 -0.46 6.79
CA PHE A 100 -4.21 0.15 5.58
C PHE A 100 -4.95 1.46 5.30
N VAL A 101 -4.22 2.58 5.23
CA VAL A 101 -4.77 3.92 5.07
C VAL A 101 -4.17 4.57 3.84
N GLY A 102 -5.00 5.25 3.05
CA GLY A 102 -4.55 5.95 1.85
C GLY A 102 -4.16 5.01 0.71
N TYR A 103 -4.61 3.76 0.75
CA TYR A 103 -4.33 2.77 -0.30
C TYR A 103 -5.15 3.08 -1.55
N HIS A 104 -4.67 2.63 -2.71
CA HIS A 104 -5.34 2.76 -4.00
C HIS A 104 -5.53 1.39 -4.67
N SER A 105 -6.33 1.37 -5.74
CA SER A 105 -6.61 0.15 -6.48
C SER A 105 -5.46 -0.23 -7.42
N CYS A 106 -5.44 -1.51 -7.80
CA CYS A 106 -4.43 -2.08 -8.67
C CYS A 106 -4.42 -1.46 -10.07
N ALA A 107 -3.27 -1.53 -10.74
CA ALA A 107 -3.10 -1.06 -12.11
C ALA A 107 -4.19 -1.59 -13.05
N GLY A 108 -4.79 -0.71 -13.85
CA GLY A 108 -5.84 -1.06 -14.80
C GLY A 108 -7.24 -1.15 -14.20
N THR A 109 -7.42 -0.82 -12.92
CA THR A 109 -8.76 -0.72 -12.31
C THR A 109 -9.52 0.48 -12.89
N GLU A 110 -10.65 0.20 -13.54
CA GLU A 110 -11.52 1.23 -14.11
C GLU A 110 -11.99 2.23 -13.04
N GLY A 111 -11.79 3.52 -13.32
CA GLY A 111 -12.13 4.62 -12.41
C GLY A 111 -11.29 4.69 -11.14
N GLY A 112 -10.33 3.79 -10.91
CA GLY A 112 -9.50 3.83 -9.71
C GLY A 112 -8.59 5.05 -9.69
N VAL A 113 -8.75 5.92 -8.68
CA VAL A 113 -7.93 7.14 -8.56
C VAL A 113 -6.47 6.76 -8.36
N LEU A 114 -5.60 7.31 -9.20
CA LEU A 114 -4.16 7.04 -9.25
C LEU A 114 -3.81 5.55 -9.31
N ASN A 115 -4.69 4.72 -9.89
CA ASN A 115 -4.48 3.27 -9.93
C ASN A 115 -3.13 2.89 -10.57
N HIS A 116 -2.40 2.05 -9.84
CA HIS A 116 -1.14 1.41 -10.24
C HIS A 116 -0.81 0.30 -9.22
N THR A 117 0.34 -0.37 -9.39
CA THR A 117 0.88 -1.27 -8.37
C THR A 117 2.39 -1.05 -8.26
N MET A 118 2.85 -0.66 -7.07
CA MET A 118 4.22 -0.30 -6.70
C MET A 118 4.78 0.92 -7.45
N LEU A 119 5.34 0.73 -8.64
CA LEU A 119 6.02 1.79 -9.39
C LEU A 119 5.30 1.97 -10.73
N GLY A 120 4.22 2.76 -10.76
CA GLY A 120 3.34 2.85 -11.93
C GLY A 120 4.00 3.31 -13.23
N LYS A 121 5.18 3.95 -13.17
CA LYS A 121 5.98 4.32 -14.35
C LYS A 121 6.79 3.13 -14.88
N GLU A 122 7.30 2.25 -14.02
CA GLU A 122 8.14 1.11 -14.37
C GLU A 122 7.34 -0.18 -14.57
N VAL A 123 6.26 -0.34 -13.82
CA VAL A 123 5.44 -1.55 -13.71
C VAL A 123 4.12 -1.34 -14.44
N GLN A 124 3.81 -2.27 -15.35
CA GLN A 124 2.52 -2.35 -16.02
C GLN A 124 1.50 -3.10 -15.14
N ASN A 125 1.87 -4.27 -14.63
CA ASN A 125 1.04 -5.12 -13.78
C ASN A 125 1.90 -5.95 -12.82
N ILE A 126 1.35 -6.30 -11.66
CA ILE A 126 1.89 -7.37 -10.79
C ILE A 126 0.86 -8.49 -10.69
N TYR A 127 1.35 -9.72 -10.63
CA TYR A 127 0.56 -10.94 -10.52
C TYR A 127 0.97 -11.70 -9.26
N LEU A 128 -0.01 -12.21 -8.52
CA LEU A 128 0.19 -13.15 -7.44
C LEU A 128 -0.44 -14.49 -7.84
N ASN A 129 0.38 -15.52 -7.98
CA ASN A 129 -0.03 -16.86 -8.43
C ASN A 129 -0.83 -16.83 -9.76
N GLY A 130 -0.40 -15.97 -10.69
CA GLY A 130 -0.99 -15.83 -12.02
C GLY A 130 -2.21 -14.90 -12.10
N GLU A 131 -2.68 -14.35 -10.99
CA GLU A 131 -3.79 -13.40 -10.95
C GLU A 131 -3.30 -11.97 -10.71
N ALA A 132 -3.83 -11.00 -11.44
CA ALA A 132 -3.50 -9.59 -11.23
C ALA A 132 -3.75 -9.17 -9.78
N THR A 133 -2.82 -8.39 -9.22
CA THR A 133 -2.86 -7.99 -7.82
C THR A 133 -2.48 -6.52 -7.64
N GLY A 134 -3.17 -5.87 -6.71
CA GLY A 134 -2.76 -4.59 -6.14
C GLY A 134 -1.90 -4.76 -4.90
N GLU A 135 -1.51 -3.63 -4.36
CA GLU A 135 -0.73 -3.54 -3.13
C GLU A 135 -1.53 -4.04 -1.92
N THR A 136 -2.85 -3.83 -1.91
CA THR A 136 -3.75 -4.33 -0.86
C THR A 136 -3.59 -5.83 -0.67
N ARG A 137 -3.70 -6.61 -1.76
CA ARG A 137 -3.60 -8.08 -1.71
C ARG A 137 -2.19 -8.58 -1.43
N LEU A 138 -1.16 -7.96 -2.01
CA LEU A 138 0.24 -8.31 -1.74
C LEU A 138 0.59 -8.13 -0.26
N ASN A 139 0.24 -6.97 0.29
CA ASN A 139 0.51 -6.63 1.68
C ASN A 139 -0.35 -7.44 2.64
N ALA A 140 -1.60 -7.74 2.29
CA ALA A 140 -2.44 -8.65 3.09
C ALA A 140 -1.86 -10.07 3.15
N GLY A 141 -1.22 -10.55 2.09
CA GLY A 141 -0.51 -11.84 2.11
C GLY A 141 0.70 -11.84 3.05
N LEU A 142 1.47 -10.75 3.10
CA LEU A 142 2.58 -10.61 4.06
C LEU A 142 2.06 -10.54 5.50
N ALA A 143 0.98 -9.79 5.73
CA ALA A 143 0.34 -9.77 7.05
C ALA A 143 -0.17 -11.15 7.45
N GLY A 144 -0.80 -11.87 6.51
CA GLY A 144 -1.27 -13.23 6.69
C GLY A 144 -0.17 -14.23 7.03
N HIS A 145 1.02 -14.09 6.44
CA HIS A 145 2.19 -14.90 6.78
C HIS A 145 2.55 -14.78 8.28
N TYR A 146 2.42 -13.61 8.88
CA TYR A 146 2.60 -13.39 10.32
C TYR A 146 1.36 -13.71 11.16
N GLY A 147 0.29 -14.26 10.57
CA GLY A 147 -0.96 -14.51 11.27
C GLY A 147 -1.73 -13.24 11.63
N VAL A 148 -1.41 -12.09 11.04
CA VAL A 148 -2.02 -10.81 11.34
C VAL A 148 -3.15 -10.52 10.33
N PRO A 149 -4.40 -10.33 10.78
CA PRO A 149 -5.49 -9.94 9.90
C PRO A 149 -5.41 -8.47 9.52
N VAL A 150 -5.83 -8.14 8.30
CA VAL A 150 -6.12 -6.75 7.90
C VAL A 150 -7.56 -6.43 8.33
N ALA A 151 -7.73 -5.49 9.25
CA ALA A 151 -9.01 -5.13 9.83
C ALA A 151 -9.73 -4.04 9.03
N LEU A 152 -8.98 -3.09 8.48
CA LEU A 152 -9.53 -1.97 7.72
C LEU A 152 -8.64 -1.58 6.54
N VAL A 153 -9.28 -1.19 5.42
CA VAL A 153 -8.65 -0.53 4.27
C VAL A 153 -9.39 0.78 3.98
N ALA A 154 -8.68 1.90 3.96
CA ALA A 154 -9.22 3.21 3.60
C ALA A 154 -8.54 3.77 2.34
N GLY A 155 -9.34 4.34 1.44
CA GLY A 155 -8.91 4.90 0.16
C GLY A 155 -10.09 5.41 -0.67
N ASP A 156 -10.01 5.30 -1.99
CA ASP A 156 -11.16 5.54 -2.87
C ASP A 156 -12.16 4.36 -2.89
N VAL A 157 -13.31 4.54 -3.55
CA VAL A 157 -14.30 3.45 -3.70
C VAL A 157 -13.71 2.22 -4.41
N ALA A 158 -12.81 2.40 -5.38
CA ALA A 158 -12.25 1.29 -6.13
C ALA A 158 -11.39 0.37 -5.25
N VAL A 159 -10.51 0.91 -4.40
CA VAL A 159 -9.74 0.07 -3.47
C VAL A 159 -10.61 -0.57 -2.41
N CYS A 160 -11.71 0.08 -1.99
CA CYS A 160 -12.65 -0.50 -1.04
C CYS A 160 -13.35 -1.74 -1.63
N GLU A 161 -13.75 -1.68 -2.90
CA GLU A 161 -14.31 -2.83 -3.62
C GLU A 161 -13.26 -3.94 -3.82
N GLU A 162 -12.03 -3.58 -4.20
CA GLU A 162 -10.91 -4.53 -4.32
C GLU A 162 -10.64 -5.24 -3.00
N ALA A 163 -10.51 -4.48 -1.91
CA ALA A 163 -10.27 -5.01 -0.57
C ALA A 163 -11.36 -5.99 -0.15
N LYS A 164 -12.64 -5.71 -0.41
CA LYS A 164 -13.75 -6.62 -0.11
C LYS A 164 -13.75 -7.90 -0.95
N ARG A 165 -13.30 -7.85 -2.21
CA ARG A 165 -13.15 -9.06 -3.04
C ARG A 165 -12.08 -9.98 -2.48
N VAL A 166 -10.99 -9.43 -1.97
CA VAL A 166 -9.83 -10.20 -1.46
C VAL A 166 -10.05 -10.62 0.01
N LEU A 167 -10.64 -9.73 0.81
CA LEU A 167 -10.82 -9.82 2.25
C LEU A 167 -12.29 -9.59 2.62
N PRO A 168 -13.19 -10.58 2.47
CA PRO A 168 -14.64 -10.38 2.63
C PRO A 168 -15.10 -9.87 4.00
N TRP A 169 -14.25 -9.94 5.01
CA TRP A 169 -14.50 -9.47 6.39
C TRP A 169 -13.98 -8.06 6.68
N VAL A 170 -13.23 -7.44 5.75
CA VAL A 170 -12.53 -6.18 6.01
C VAL A 170 -13.52 -5.01 6.09
N GLU A 171 -13.34 -4.14 7.08
CA GLU A 171 -14.02 -2.85 7.10
C GLU A 171 -13.37 -1.94 6.03
N THR A 172 -14.16 -1.09 5.38
CA THR A 172 -13.63 -0.18 4.35
C THR A 172 -14.16 1.22 4.51
N VAL A 173 -13.32 2.22 4.28
CA VAL A 173 -13.73 3.63 4.26
C VAL A 173 -13.34 4.25 2.93
N ALA A 174 -14.36 4.60 2.14
CA ALA A 174 -14.18 5.37 0.92
C ALA A 174 -14.16 6.88 1.28
N VAL A 175 -13.00 7.50 1.17
CA VAL A 175 -12.81 8.95 1.45
C VAL A 175 -13.09 9.82 0.23
N LYS A 176 -13.22 9.20 -0.94
CA LYS A 176 -13.56 9.82 -2.22
C LYS A 176 -14.26 8.82 -3.13
N ASP A 177 -15.20 9.33 -3.94
CA ASP A 177 -15.90 8.55 -4.96
C ASP A 177 -15.22 8.74 -6.32
N ARG A 178 -15.13 7.65 -7.08
CA ARG A 178 -14.36 7.62 -8.33
C ARG A 178 -15.08 8.36 -9.47
N ILE A 179 -14.31 9.06 -10.30
CA ILE A 179 -14.73 9.49 -11.63
C ILE A 179 -13.79 8.86 -12.66
N ASP A 180 -12.49 9.09 -12.55
CA ASP A 180 -11.45 8.51 -13.39
C ASP A 180 -10.11 8.44 -12.63
N LYS A 181 -9.04 7.95 -13.26
CA LYS A 181 -7.69 7.86 -12.70
C LYS A 181 -7.19 9.16 -12.08
N TYR A 182 -7.61 10.33 -12.59
CA TYR A 182 -7.15 11.63 -12.10
C TYR A 182 -8.27 12.54 -11.59
N SER A 183 -9.45 11.98 -11.30
CA SER A 183 -10.58 12.80 -10.82
C SER A 183 -11.53 12.03 -9.91
N ALA A 184 -12.05 12.71 -8.90
CA ALA A 184 -12.90 12.12 -7.88
C ALA A 184 -13.83 13.16 -7.22
N ILE A 185 -14.92 12.68 -6.64
CA ILE A 185 -15.76 13.48 -5.72
C ILE A 185 -15.21 13.27 -4.30
N LEU A 186 -14.73 14.36 -3.70
CA LEU A 186 -13.98 14.30 -2.45
C LEU A 186 -14.87 14.54 -1.23
N LYS A 187 -14.62 13.79 -0.15
CA LYS A 187 -15.08 14.20 1.19
C LYS A 187 -14.13 15.26 1.74
N HIS A 188 -14.65 16.08 2.65
CA HIS A 188 -13.81 17.00 3.42
C HIS A 188 -12.79 16.18 4.25
N PRO A 189 -11.49 16.56 4.29
CA PRO A 189 -10.46 15.78 4.98
C PRO A 189 -10.77 15.49 6.46
N GLU A 190 -11.37 16.45 7.18
CA GLU A 190 -11.78 16.22 8.58
C GLU A 190 -12.91 15.19 8.71
N ILE A 191 -13.83 15.13 7.75
CA ILE A 191 -14.89 14.13 7.72
C ILE A 191 -14.29 12.76 7.42
N ALA A 192 -13.39 12.67 6.43
CA ALA A 192 -12.69 11.44 6.09
C ALA A 192 -11.92 10.88 7.29
N ALA A 193 -11.14 11.72 7.99
CA ALA A 193 -10.40 11.30 9.19
C ALA A 193 -11.32 10.83 10.33
N ALA A 194 -12.47 11.48 10.53
CA ALA A 194 -13.46 11.07 11.52
C ALA A 194 -14.10 9.72 11.18
N GLU A 195 -14.44 9.48 9.91
CA GLU A 195 -14.97 8.19 9.44
C GLU A 195 -13.93 7.07 9.57
N ILE A 196 -12.66 7.34 9.22
CA ILE A 196 -11.55 6.39 9.41
C ILE A 196 -11.42 6.02 10.89
N ARG A 197 -11.53 7.00 11.79
CA ARG A 197 -11.47 6.78 13.24
C ARG A 197 -12.58 5.86 13.73
N GLU A 198 -13.83 6.16 13.37
CA GLU A 198 -14.98 5.34 13.76
C GLU A 198 -14.87 3.92 13.21
N ALA A 199 -14.59 3.79 11.91
CA ALA A 199 -14.47 2.50 11.25
C ALA A 199 -13.31 1.66 11.80
N THR A 200 -12.17 2.28 12.13
CA THR A 200 -11.05 1.57 12.76
C THR A 200 -11.43 1.05 14.14
N ALA A 201 -12.08 1.88 14.96
CA ALA A 201 -12.52 1.47 16.30
C ALA A 201 -13.54 0.33 16.22
N LYS A 202 -14.48 0.41 15.28
CA LYS A 202 -15.49 -0.62 14.99
C LYS A 202 -14.85 -1.93 14.53
N ALA A 203 -13.93 -1.87 13.56
CA ALA A 203 -13.27 -3.04 12.99
C ALA A 203 -12.47 -3.83 14.04
N LEU A 204 -11.80 -3.11 14.96
CA LEU A 204 -10.98 -3.71 16.01
C LEU A 204 -11.78 -4.24 17.21
N LYS A 205 -12.98 -3.70 17.49
CA LYS A 205 -13.92 -4.23 18.51
C LYS A 205 -14.86 -5.31 17.99
N GLY A 206 -15.06 -5.35 16.67
CA GLY A 206 -16.06 -6.17 16.00
C GLY A 206 -15.71 -7.66 15.93
N LYS A 207 -16.36 -8.39 15.01
CA LYS A 207 -16.04 -9.79 14.75
C LYS A 207 -14.58 -9.90 14.27
N ALA A 208 -13.88 -10.91 14.76
CA ALA A 208 -12.47 -11.13 14.43
C ALA A 208 -12.26 -11.25 12.92
N ALA A 209 -11.53 -10.28 12.35
CA ALA A 209 -10.97 -10.37 11.01
C ALA A 209 -10.05 -11.60 10.91
N LYS A 210 -9.91 -12.15 9.70
CA LYS A 210 -9.10 -13.35 9.47
C LYS A 210 -7.80 -13.00 8.73
N PRO A 211 -6.68 -13.66 9.02
CA PRO A 211 -5.47 -13.54 8.21
C PRO A 211 -5.72 -14.02 6.77
N TYR A 212 -5.21 -13.28 5.79
CA TYR A 212 -5.28 -13.67 4.38
C TYR A 212 -4.14 -14.65 4.07
N MET A 213 -4.46 -15.94 4.07
CA MET A 213 -3.48 -17.00 3.87
C MET A 213 -3.34 -17.34 2.39
N VAL A 214 -2.12 -17.24 1.87
CA VAL A 214 -1.75 -17.76 0.56
C VAL A 214 -0.92 -19.02 0.76
N LYS A 215 -1.32 -20.13 0.13
CA LYS A 215 -0.60 -21.39 0.26
C LYS A 215 0.69 -21.34 -0.58
N PRO A 216 1.84 -21.71 0.00
CA PRO A 216 3.06 -21.93 -0.78
C PRO A 216 2.90 -23.06 -1.83
N PRO A 217 3.66 -23.00 -2.94
CA PRO A 217 4.59 -21.93 -3.29
C PRO A 217 3.85 -20.65 -3.72
N ILE A 218 4.47 -19.51 -3.45
CA ILE A 218 3.99 -18.20 -3.89
C ILE A 218 4.82 -17.76 -5.09
N THR A 219 4.14 -17.30 -6.15
CA THR A 219 4.78 -16.72 -7.34
C THR A 219 4.36 -15.28 -7.47
N ILE A 220 5.34 -14.37 -7.46
CA ILE A 220 5.15 -12.96 -7.78
C ILE A 220 5.65 -12.76 -9.20
N GLY A 221 4.75 -12.39 -10.10
CA GLY A 221 5.06 -12.03 -11.48
C GLY A 221 4.95 -10.54 -11.70
N ILE A 222 5.83 -9.97 -12.50
CA ILE A 222 5.82 -8.53 -12.82
C ILE A 222 5.84 -8.39 -14.34
N GLU A 223 4.89 -7.64 -14.87
CA GLU A 223 4.95 -7.10 -16.23
C GLU A 223 5.49 -5.67 -16.18
N TRP A 224 6.57 -5.43 -16.91
CA TRP A 224 7.32 -4.19 -16.92
C TRP A 224 6.95 -3.33 -18.14
N ASN A 225 7.04 -2.01 -17.98
CA ASN A 225 6.84 -1.05 -19.08
C ASN A 225 8.02 -1.01 -20.07
N SER A 226 9.16 -1.60 -19.71
CA SER A 226 10.38 -1.64 -20.53
C SER A 226 10.98 -3.03 -20.59
N THR A 227 11.38 -3.45 -21.80
CA THR A 227 12.12 -4.70 -22.01
C THR A 227 13.49 -4.68 -21.34
N THR A 228 14.12 -3.51 -21.22
CA THR A 228 15.42 -3.35 -20.54
C THR A 228 15.27 -3.55 -19.03
N ILE A 229 14.18 -3.06 -18.43
CA ILE A 229 13.88 -3.31 -17.01
C ILE A 229 13.72 -4.81 -16.77
N ALA A 230 12.90 -5.48 -17.58
CA ALA A 230 12.69 -6.92 -17.46
C ALA A 230 14.00 -7.71 -17.59
N GLN A 231 14.80 -7.43 -18.64
CA GLN A 231 16.11 -8.07 -18.84
C GLN A 231 17.06 -7.85 -17.67
N THR A 232 17.06 -6.66 -17.07
CA THR A 232 17.93 -6.34 -15.92
C THR A 232 17.48 -7.06 -14.66
N CYS A 233 16.17 -7.09 -14.38
CA CYS A 233 15.61 -7.83 -13.24
C CYS A 233 15.82 -9.35 -13.38
N GLY A 234 15.74 -9.87 -14.60
CA GLY A 234 16.05 -11.28 -14.90
C GLY A 234 17.50 -11.71 -14.64
N LEU A 235 18.41 -10.78 -14.31
CA LEU A 235 19.77 -11.11 -13.86
C LEU A 235 19.83 -11.58 -12.41
N ILE A 236 18.78 -11.32 -11.61
CA ILE A 236 18.73 -11.73 -10.21
C ILE A 236 18.61 -13.26 -10.13
N PRO A 237 19.47 -13.96 -9.37
CA PRO A 237 19.34 -15.41 -9.16
C PRO A 237 17.95 -15.79 -8.64
N GLY A 238 17.28 -16.70 -9.35
CA GLY A 238 15.93 -17.19 -9.01
C GLY A 238 14.80 -16.44 -9.70
N VAL A 239 15.03 -15.23 -10.23
CA VAL A 239 14.07 -14.51 -11.06
C VAL A 239 14.13 -15.06 -12.48
N LYS A 240 12.98 -15.43 -13.04
CA LYS A 240 12.86 -16.01 -14.38
C LYS A 240 12.18 -15.02 -15.31
N MET A 241 12.72 -14.86 -16.52
CA MET A 241 12.01 -14.20 -17.62
C MET A 241 10.91 -15.13 -18.15
N THR A 242 9.69 -14.62 -18.25
CA THR A 242 8.53 -15.36 -18.80
C THR A 242 8.01 -14.75 -20.12
N SER A 243 8.41 -13.51 -20.42
CA SER A 243 8.20 -12.86 -21.71
C SER A 243 9.28 -11.81 -21.95
N SER A 244 9.23 -11.07 -23.06
CA SER A 244 10.16 -9.93 -23.30
C SER A 244 10.00 -8.79 -22.29
N ARG A 245 8.90 -8.74 -21.55
CA ARG A 245 8.57 -7.71 -20.55
C ARG A 245 8.15 -8.29 -19.20
N SER A 246 8.32 -9.59 -18.96
CA SER A 246 7.79 -10.22 -17.76
C SER A 246 8.83 -11.01 -17.01
N THR A 247 8.88 -10.83 -15.70
CA THR A 247 9.67 -11.63 -14.76
C THR A 247 8.77 -12.34 -13.76
N GLU A 248 9.23 -13.47 -13.21
CA GLU A 248 8.57 -14.19 -12.13
C GLU A 248 9.60 -14.68 -11.10
N TYR A 249 9.22 -14.60 -9.83
CA TYR A 249 9.96 -15.19 -8.72
C TYR A 249 9.03 -16.08 -7.89
N THR A 250 9.48 -17.30 -7.60
CA THR A 250 8.73 -18.29 -6.81
C THR A 250 9.48 -18.66 -5.54
N THR A 251 8.80 -18.63 -4.40
CA THR A 251 9.36 -18.98 -3.09
C THR A 251 8.32 -19.67 -2.19
N ASN A 252 8.76 -20.27 -1.08
CA ASN A 252 7.88 -20.75 -0.02
C ASN A 252 7.79 -19.76 1.16
N ASP A 253 8.60 -18.70 1.16
CA ASP A 253 8.68 -17.71 2.23
C ASP A 253 8.22 -16.33 1.75
N TRP A 254 7.18 -15.79 2.39
CA TRP A 254 6.59 -14.51 1.98
C TRP A 254 7.54 -13.32 2.16
N PRO A 255 8.24 -13.18 3.29
CA PRO A 255 9.29 -12.17 3.44
C PRO A 255 10.33 -12.20 2.32
N ASP A 256 10.81 -13.37 1.89
CA ASP A 256 11.76 -13.46 0.78
C ASP A 256 11.15 -13.00 -0.55
N GLY A 257 9.89 -13.34 -0.82
CA GLY A 257 9.17 -12.85 -2.00
C GLY A 257 9.10 -11.32 -2.04
N MET A 258 8.79 -10.69 -0.90
CA MET A 258 8.73 -9.22 -0.79
C MET A 258 10.11 -8.56 -0.91
N LYS A 259 11.16 -9.19 -0.38
CA LYS A 259 12.54 -8.68 -0.53
C LYS A 259 13.00 -8.74 -1.99
N VAL A 260 12.71 -9.83 -2.71
CA VAL A 260 13.05 -9.94 -4.14
C VAL A 260 12.25 -8.93 -4.97
N LEU A 261 10.95 -8.79 -4.70
CA LEU A 261 10.13 -7.74 -5.31
C LEU A 261 10.77 -6.35 -5.09
N LEU A 262 11.18 -6.02 -3.86
CA LEU A 262 11.84 -4.74 -3.58
C LEU A 262 13.14 -4.57 -4.37
N VAL A 263 13.97 -5.61 -4.49
CA VAL A 263 15.21 -5.56 -5.28
C VAL A 263 14.91 -5.33 -6.76
N GLU A 264 13.93 -6.04 -7.32
CA GLU A 264 13.49 -5.82 -8.72
C GLU A 264 13.02 -4.37 -8.93
N LEU A 265 12.23 -3.81 -8.01
CA LEU A 265 11.78 -2.41 -8.08
C LEU A 265 12.94 -1.40 -7.99
N LEU A 266 13.94 -1.65 -7.14
CA LEU A 266 15.13 -0.79 -7.03
C LEU A 266 15.96 -0.82 -8.33
N LEU A 267 16.13 -1.99 -8.95
CA LEU A 267 16.78 -2.09 -10.25
C LEU A 267 15.98 -1.38 -11.35
N ALA A 268 14.65 -1.49 -11.32
CA ALA A 268 13.78 -0.80 -12.27
C ALA A 268 13.95 0.73 -12.18
N LEU A 269 13.99 1.29 -10.96
CA LEU A 269 14.27 2.71 -10.74
C LEU A 269 15.63 3.14 -11.28
N GLU A 270 16.68 2.33 -11.07
CA GLU A 270 18.02 2.63 -11.58
C GLU A 270 18.04 2.65 -13.13
N VAL A 271 17.37 1.68 -13.76
CA VAL A 271 17.27 1.61 -15.23
C VAL A 271 16.51 2.81 -15.79
N SER A 272 15.40 3.21 -15.16
CA SER A 272 14.59 4.36 -15.57
C SER A 272 15.23 5.71 -15.26
N GLY A 273 15.93 5.82 -14.12
CA GLY A 273 16.48 7.07 -13.60
C GLY A 273 17.62 7.65 -14.45
N GLY A 274 18.28 6.81 -15.26
CA GLY A 274 19.40 7.21 -16.09
C GLY A 274 19.10 7.46 -17.57
N LYS A 275 17.91 7.11 -18.09
CA LYS A 275 17.69 7.03 -19.55
C LYS A 275 16.26 7.35 -19.99
N GLY A 276 16.15 8.32 -20.90
CA GLY A 276 14.94 8.67 -21.65
C GLY A 276 15.27 9.71 -22.72
N ILE A 277 14.65 9.61 -23.89
CA ILE A 277 14.80 10.59 -24.99
C ILE A 277 13.95 11.85 -24.76
N TYR A 278 13.06 11.80 -23.77
CA TYR A 278 12.16 12.86 -23.37
C TYR A 278 12.19 12.92 -21.83
N GLN A 279 12.86 13.94 -21.28
CA GLN A 279 12.75 14.35 -19.88
C GLN A 279 11.77 15.51 -19.80
#